data_AF-A0A8A6WPI5-F1
#
_entry.id   AF-A0A8A6WPI5-F1
#
_cell.length_a   1.000
_cell.length_b   1.000
_cell.length_c   1.000
_cell.angle_alpha   90.00
_cell.angle_beta   90.00
_cell.angle_gamma   90.00
#
_symmetry.space_group_name_H-M   'P 1'
#
loop_
_entity.id
_entity.type
_entity.pdbx_description
1 polymer ?
#
loop_
_entity_poly.entity_id
_entity_poly.type
_entity_poly.pdbx_seq_one_letter_code
_entity_poly.pdbx_strand_id
1 'polypeptide(L)'
;MNQSGKSAHLAWCALVALALARQNGDVVSPTQENLFLTRWLATALRQRRFSRDVASDIEWLLKQGRQLGVNAQLASKLNYLWHSCTGELSEQNDLFRLNHALEAAKAMNWNYRVLSDREWSGRNAVTLNAGVNGV
;
A
#
# COMPACT_ATOMS: atom_id res chain seq x y z
N MET A 1 7.96 16.67 -11.19
CA MET A 1 7.69 15.36 -10.54
C MET A 1 6.19 15.14 -10.55
N ASN A 2 5.72 14.08 -11.21
CA ASN A 2 4.32 13.65 -11.14
C ASN A 2 3.96 13.20 -9.70
N GLN A 3 2.66 13.08 -9.38
CA GLN A 3 2.21 12.70 -8.04
C GLN A 3 2.82 11.37 -7.58
N SER A 4 2.87 10.37 -8.48
CA SER A 4 3.51 9.07 -8.24
C SER A 4 4.98 9.21 -7.79
N GLY A 5 5.79 10.04 -8.44
CA GLY A 5 7.19 10.25 -8.03
C GLY A 5 7.33 10.93 -6.67
N LYS A 6 6.37 11.78 -6.27
CA LYS A 6 6.38 12.43 -4.94
C LYS A 6 6.04 11.42 -3.84
N SER A 7 5.04 10.57 -4.09
CA SER A 7 4.64 9.48 -3.20
C SER A 7 5.78 8.45 -3.07
N ALA A 8 6.46 8.11 -4.18
CA ALA A 8 7.66 7.28 -4.17
C ALA A 8 8.74 7.84 -3.22
N HIS A 9 9.09 9.11 -3.40
CA HIS A 9 10.12 9.75 -2.59
C HIS A 9 9.78 9.72 -1.09
N LEU A 10 8.51 9.97 -0.72
CA LEU A 10 8.04 9.82 0.66
C LEU A 10 8.27 8.40 1.20
N ALA A 11 7.85 7.38 0.44
CA ALA A 11 8.00 5.98 0.86
C ALA A 11 9.46 5.59 1.04
N TRP A 12 10.33 5.95 0.08
CA TRP A 12 11.76 5.68 0.20
C TRP A 12 12.37 6.33 1.43
N CYS A 13 12.11 7.62 1.66
CA CYS A 13 12.62 8.30 2.84
C CYS A 13 12.17 7.64 4.15
N ALA A 14 10.92 7.20 4.23
CA ALA A 14 10.40 6.51 5.41
C ALA A 14 11.05 5.12 5.61
N LEU A 15 11.21 4.35 4.53
CA LEU A 15 11.83 3.03 4.55
C LEU A 15 13.31 3.09 4.91
N VAL A 16 14.05 4.06 4.35
CA VAL A 16 15.46 4.30 4.71
C VAL A 16 15.58 4.71 6.17
N ALA A 17 14.73 5.62 6.66
CA ALA A 17 14.74 6.00 8.08
C ALA A 17 14.46 4.81 9.01
N LEU A 18 13.54 3.92 8.63
CA LEU A 18 13.26 2.69 9.37
C LEU A 18 14.44 1.72 9.34
N ALA A 19 15.10 1.55 8.19
CA ALA A 19 16.26 0.68 8.07
C ALA A 19 17.43 1.18 8.94
N LEU A 20 17.66 2.49 8.99
CA LEU A 20 18.66 3.10 9.88
C LEU A 20 18.33 2.87 11.35
N ALA A 21 17.07 3.04 11.75
CA ALA A 21 16.63 2.78 13.12
C ALA A 21 16.79 1.30 13.53
N ARG A 22 16.58 0.36 12.58
CA ARG A 22 16.84 -1.07 12.81
C ARG A 22 18.34 -1.34 12.98
N GLN A 23 19.19 -0.73 12.16
CA GLN A 23 20.65 -0.88 12.26
C GLN A 23 21.19 -0.34 13.59
N ASN A 24 20.61 0.74 14.11
CA ASN A 24 20.97 1.30 15.41
C ASN A 24 20.43 0.49 16.61
N GLY A 25 19.58 -0.51 16.38
CA GLY A 25 18.93 -1.29 17.44
C GLY A 25 17.73 -0.61 18.10
N ASP A 26 17.31 0.57 17.62
CA ASP A 26 16.15 1.31 18.15
C ASP A 26 14.82 0.62 17.84
N VAL A 27 14.79 -0.18 16.76
CA VAL A 27 13.61 -0.90 16.28
C VAL A 27 13.96 -2.37 16.04
N VAL A 28 13.43 -3.25 16.90
CA VAL A 28 13.67 -4.71 16.84
C VAL A 28 12.38 -5.51 16.68
N SER A 29 11.22 -4.90 16.86
CA SER A 29 9.91 -5.57 16.77
C SER A 29 8.93 -4.87 15.81
N PRO A 30 7.93 -5.60 15.26
CA PRO A 30 6.87 -5.01 14.43
C PRO A 30 6.10 -3.88 15.12
N THR A 31 5.93 -3.96 16.44
CA THR A 31 5.29 -2.92 17.25
C THR A 31 6.11 -1.63 17.26
N GLN A 32 7.42 -1.74 17.49
CA GLN A 32 8.33 -0.59 17.47
C GLN A 32 8.42 0.04 16.09
N GLU A 33 8.36 -0.77 15.04
CA GLU A 33 8.36 -0.31 13.66
C GLU A 33 7.16 0.57 13.33
N ASN A 34 5.94 0.13 13.66
CA ASN A 34 4.75 0.97 13.46
C ASN A 34 4.77 2.23 14.33
N LEU A 35 5.27 2.14 15.57
CA LEU A 35 5.42 3.31 16.45
C LEU A 35 6.44 4.31 15.87
N PHE A 36 7.59 3.82 15.41
CA PHE A 36 8.63 4.61 14.78
C PHE A 36 8.09 5.33 13.55
N LEU A 37 7.48 4.60 12.61
CA LEU A 37 6.92 5.16 11.39
C LEU A 37 5.81 6.18 11.67
N THR A 38 4.94 5.91 12.65
CA THR A 38 3.89 6.87 13.05
C THR A 38 4.50 8.18 13.56
N ARG A 39 5.55 8.11 14.40
CA ARG A 39 6.26 9.30 14.90
C ARG A 39 7.02 10.02 13.80
N TRP A 40 7.66 9.27 12.90
CA TRP A 40 8.41 9.81 11.78
C TRP A 40 7.48 10.57 10.82
N LEU A 41 6.34 9.97 10.45
CA LEU A 41 5.32 10.59 9.59
C LEU A 41 4.72 11.85 10.23
N ALA A 42 4.43 11.81 11.53
CA ALA A 42 3.92 12.97 12.25
C ALA A 42 4.95 14.12 12.26
N THR A 43 6.23 13.79 12.39
CA THR A 43 7.33 14.77 12.34
C THR A 43 7.50 15.33 10.94
N ALA A 44 7.48 14.48 9.91
CA ALA A 44 7.57 14.89 8.51
C ALA A 44 6.44 15.83 8.10
N LEU A 45 5.20 15.54 8.54
CA LEU A 45 4.04 16.40 8.29
C LEU A 45 4.17 17.75 8.99
N ARG A 46 4.56 17.75 10.28
CA ARG A 46 4.76 18.98 11.07
C ARG A 46 5.83 19.88 10.47
N GLN A 47 6.93 19.30 10.02
CA GLN A 47 8.05 20.02 9.40
C GLN A 47 7.81 20.35 7.92
N ARG A 48 6.68 19.91 7.33
CA ARG A 48 6.34 20.10 5.91
C ARG A 48 7.50 19.66 4.99
N ARG A 49 8.14 18.52 5.30
CA ARG A 49 9.33 18.02 4.58
C ARG A 49 9.02 17.57 3.15
N PHE A 50 7.75 17.34 2.83
CA PHE A 50 7.28 16.86 1.54
C PHE A 50 6.31 17.85 0.89
N SER A 51 6.09 17.70 -0.42
CA SER A 51 5.12 18.50 -1.17
C SER A 51 3.71 18.38 -0.58
N ARG A 52 2.89 19.43 -0.72
CA ARG A 52 1.50 19.42 -0.24
C ARG A 52 0.66 18.30 -0.88
N ASP A 53 1.02 17.88 -2.09
CA ASP A 53 0.32 16.82 -2.84
C ASP A 53 0.34 15.44 -2.15
N VAL A 54 1.30 15.21 -1.25
CA VAL A 54 1.40 13.95 -0.47
C VAL A 54 0.99 14.13 0.99
N ALA A 55 0.53 15.32 1.38
CA ALA A 55 0.14 15.59 2.78
C ALA A 55 -1.08 14.74 3.18
N SER A 56 -2.06 14.61 2.29
CA SER A 56 -3.23 13.74 2.48
C SER A 56 -2.85 12.27 2.64
N ASP A 57 -1.84 11.79 1.90
CA ASP A 57 -1.34 10.42 2.02
C ASP A 57 -0.69 10.17 3.38
N ILE A 58 0.10 11.14 3.86
CA ILE A 58 0.72 11.11 5.19
C ILE A 58 -0.35 11.10 6.30
N GLU A 59 -1.37 11.94 6.18
CA GLU A 59 -2.49 11.98 7.12
C GLU A 59 -3.27 10.67 7.15
N TRP A 60 -3.52 10.06 5.99
CA TRP A 60 -4.15 8.76 5.88
C TRP A 60 -3.30 7.66 6.55
N LEU A 61 -2.00 7.61 6.28
CA LEU A 61 -1.07 6.67 6.92
C LEU A 61 -1.04 6.84 8.45
N LEU A 62 -1.05 8.08 8.94
CA LEU A 62 -1.13 8.37 10.37
C LEU A 62 -2.43 7.88 11.00
N LYS A 63 -3.56 8.06 10.32
CA LYS A 63 -4.85 7.53 10.79
C LYS A 63 -4.82 6.01 10.90
N GLN A 64 -4.25 5.32 9.90
CA GLN A 64 -4.10 3.86 9.92
C GLN A 64 -3.19 3.40 11.07
N GLY A 65 -2.02 4.05 11.25
CA GLY A 65 -1.09 3.73 12.33
C GLY A 65 -1.70 3.88 13.73
N ARG A 66 -2.51 4.92 13.93
CA ARG A 66 -3.18 5.18 15.22
C ARG A 66 -4.35 4.24 15.50
N GLN A 67 -5.12 3.87 14.47
CA GLN A 67 -6.30 3.03 14.63
C GLN A 67 -5.96 1.55 14.76
N LEU A 68 -4.99 1.07 13.99
CA LEU A 68 -4.67 -0.36 13.90
C LEU A 68 -3.42 -0.76 14.70
N GLY A 69 -2.63 0.21 15.18
CA GLY A 69 -1.43 -0.05 15.97
C GLY A 69 -0.46 -0.99 15.25
N VAL A 70 -0.13 -2.13 15.86
CA VAL A 70 0.74 -3.17 15.28
C VAL A 70 0.15 -3.78 14.00
N ASN A 71 -1.18 -3.80 13.87
CA ASN A 71 -1.87 -4.34 12.69
C ASN A 71 -1.92 -3.36 11.51
N ALA A 72 -1.42 -2.12 11.68
CA ALA A 72 -1.41 -1.13 10.61
C ALA A 72 -0.47 -1.49 9.43
N GLN A 73 0.53 -2.33 9.69
CA GLN A 73 1.56 -2.77 8.73
C GLN A 73 2.10 -1.61 7.87
N LEU A 74 2.48 -0.49 8.52
CA LEU A 74 2.83 0.74 7.82
C LEU A 74 4.02 0.55 6.88
N ALA A 75 5.02 -0.23 7.28
CA ALA A 75 6.17 -0.50 6.42
C ALA A 75 5.79 -1.33 5.18
N SER A 76 4.86 -2.28 5.29
CA SER A 76 4.36 -3.02 4.12
C SER A 76 3.63 -2.09 3.16
N LYS A 77 2.81 -1.17 3.68
CA LYS A 77 2.12 -0.14 2.87
C LYS A 77 3.11 0.81 2.19
N LEU A 78 4.16 1.23 2.90
CA LEU A 78 5.22 2.07 2.35
C LEU A 78 6.06 1.33 1.30
N ASN A 79 6.42 0.07 1.54
CA ASN A 79 7.08 -0.76 0.52
C ASN A 79 6.23 -0.89 -0.74
N TYR A 80 4.94 -1.18 -0.58
CA TYR A 80 4.00 -1.22 -1.71
C TYR A 80 3.96 0.10 -2.48
N LEU A 81 3.88 1.22 -1.75
CA LEU A 81 3.82 2.56 -2.34
C LEU A 81 5.15 2.94 -3.04
N TRP A 82 6.30 2.50 -2.53
CA TRP A 82 7.59 2.67 -3.20
C TRP A 82 7.66 1.87 -4.50
N HIS A 83 7.35 0.57 -4.42
CA HIS A 83 7.46 -0.34 -5.55
C HIS A 83 6.48 0.00 -6.69
N SER A 84 5.24 0.38 -6.35
CA SER A 84 4.26 0.86 -7.33
C SER A 84 4.69 2.12 -8.09
N CYS A 85 5.58 2.92 -7.51
CA CYS A 85 6.00 4.18 -8.11
C CYS A 85 7.42 4.14 -8.70
N THR A 86 8.17 3.03 -8.55
CA THR A 86 9.60 2.95 -8.95
C THR A 86 10.00 1.75 -9.82
N GLY A 87 9.21 0.67 -9.90
CA GLY A 87 9.71 -0.59 -10.46
C GLY A 87 8.92 -1.18 -11.63
N GLU A 88 9.66 -1.77 -12.58
CA GLU A 88 9.19 -2.75 -13.57
C GLU A 88 8.46 -3.91 -12.88
N LEU A 89 7.33 -4.30 -13.48
CA LEU A 89 6.37 -5.28 -12.97
C LEU A 89 6.95 -6.66 -12.68
N SER A 90 8.03 -7.06 -13.34
CA SER A 90 8.63 -8.39 -13.25
C SER A 90 9.43 -8.63 -11.96
N GLU A 91 9.93 -7.57 -11.32
CA GLU A 91 10.72 -7.68 -10.08
C GLU A 91 9.85 -7.61 -8.80
N GLN A 92 8.53 -7.49 -8.96
CA GLN A 92 7.60 -7.30 -7.85
C GLN A 92 7.04 -8.63 -7.32
N ASN A 93 6.63 -8.65 -6.05
CA ASN A 93 6.03 -9.83 -5.45
C ASN A 93 4.70 -10.24 -6.11
N ASP A 94 4.27 -11.49 -5.91
CA ASP A 94 3.11 -12.03 -6.61
C ASP A 94 1.79 -11.31 -6.27
N LEU A 95 1.62 -10.86 -5.03
CA LEU A 95 0.44 -10.07 -4.64
C LEU A 95 0.38 -8.73 -5.38
N PHE A 96 1.52 -8.07 -5.57
CA PHE A 96 1.62 -6.83 -6.32
C PHE A 96 1.31 -7.06 -7.80
N ARG A 97 1.91 -8.10 -8.40
CA ARG A 97 1.67 -8.48 -9.80
C ARG A 97 0.19 -8.80 -10.02
N LEU A 98 -0.43 -9.50 -9.08
CA LEU A 98 -1.86 -9.79 -9.10
C LEU A 98 -2.70 -8.51 -9.01
N ASN A 99 -2.44 -7.64 -8.03
CA ASN A 99 -3.22 -6.41 -7.87
C ASN A 99 -3.08 -5.48 -9.08
N HIS A 100 -1.88 -5.39 -9.66
CA HIS A 100 -1.66 -4.63 -10.89
C HIS A 100 -2.42 -5.24 -12.07
N ALA A 101 -2.42 -6.58 -12.23
CA ALA A 101 -3.19 -7.25 -13.28
C ALA A 101 -4.70 -6.98 -13.12
N LEU A 102 -5.22 -6.98 -11.89
CA LEU A 102 -6.62 -6.66 -11.60
C LEU A 102 -6.98 -5.20 -11.92
N GLU A 103 -6.12 -4.25 -11.60
CA GLU A 103 -6.33 -2.83 -11.95
C GLU A 103 -6.23 -2.59 -13.46
N ALA A 104 -5.31 -3.27 -14.16
CA ALA A 104 -5.23 -3.22 -15.63
C ALA A 104 -6.51 -3.82 -16.27
N ALA A 105 -7.02 -4.92 -15.73
CA ALA A 105 -8.28 -5.52 -16.17
C ALA A 105 -9.45 -4.53 -15.99
N LYS A 106 -9.58 -3.89 -14.83
CA LYS A 106 -10.58 -2.82 -14.59
C LYS A 106 -10.47 -1.68 -15.60
N ALA A 107 -9.26 -1.21 -15.91
CA ALA A 107 -9.05 -0.14 -16.89
C ALA A 107 -9.51 -0.55 -18.30
N MET A 108 -9.52 -1.85 -18.61
CA MET A 108 -10.08 -2.43 -19.83
C MET A 108 -11.57 -2.76 -19.72
N ASN A 109 -12.27 -2.23 -18.72
CA ASN A 109 -13.68 -2.49 -18.41
C ASN A 109 -14.00 -3.95 -18.02
N TRP A 110 -13.02 -4.69 -17.49
CA TRP A 110 -13.29 -5.99 -16.90
C TRP A 110 -13.78 -5.83 -15.46
N ASN A 111 -14.86 -6.54 -15.12
CA ASN A 111 -15.39 -6.61 -13.77
C ASN A 111 -14.86 -7.85 -13.07
N TYR A 112 -14.36 -7.69 -11.83
CA TYR A 112 -13.97 -8.82 -10.98
C TYR A 112 -14.66 -8.75 -9.62
N ARG A 113 -14.92 -9.91 -9.03
CA ARG A 113 -15.56 -10.01 -7.71
C ARG A 113 -14.97 -11.14 -6.89
N VAL A 114 -14.70 -10.88 -5.61
CA VAL A 114 -14.34 -11.95 -4.68
C VAL A 114 -15.62 -12.69 -4.31
N LEU A 115 -15.63 -14.01 -4.53
CA LEU A 115 -16.75 -14.89 -4.22
C LEU A 115 -16.45 -15.67 -2.95
N SER A 116 -17.47 -15.86 -2.11
CA SER A 116 -17.42 -16.89 -1.06
C SER A 116 -17.55 -18.29 -1.66
N ASP A 117 -17.17 -19.34 -0.92
CA ASP A 117 -17.26 -20.74 -1.40
C ASP A 117 -18.66 -21.12 -1.90
N ARG A 118 -19.70 -20.55 -1.27
CA ARG A 118 -21.11 -20.76 -1.62
C ARG A 118 -21.52 -20.04 -2.92
N GLU A 119 -20.85 -18.95 -3.26
CA GLU A 119 -21.07 -18.17 -4.48
C GLU A 119 -20.17 -18.65 -5.62
N TRP A 120 -19.10 -19.38 -5.30
CA TRP A 120 -18.21 -20.00 -6.28
C TRP A 120 -18.86 -21.20 -6.96
N SER A 121 -19.68 -21.99 -6.24
CA SER A 121 -20.29 -23.22 -6.79
C SER A 121 -21.63 -23.60 -6.15
N GLY A 122 -22.41 -24.44 -6.84
CA GLY A 122 -23.70 -24.93 -6.37
C GLY A 122 -24.87 -24.00 -6.66
N ARG A 123 -25.97 -24.11 -5.90
CA ARG A 123 -27.25 -23.45 -6.22
C ARG A 123 -27.24 -21.92 -6.12
N ASN A 124 -26.23 -21.35 -5.44
CA ASN A 124 -26.07 -19.89 -5.31
C ASN A 124 -24.85 -19.39 -6.10
N ALA A 125 -24.33 -20.20 -7.02
CA ALA A 125 -23.21 -19.82 -7.86
C ALA A 125 -23.57 -18.57 -8.66
N VAL A 126 -22.70 -17.56 -8.62
CA VAL A 126 -22.91 -16.32 -9.37
C VAL A 126 -22.52 -16.54 -10.82
N THR A 127 -23.43 -16.21 -11.73
CA THR A 127 -23.18 -16.29 -13.17
C THR A 127 -22.61 -14.97 -13.68
N LEU A 128 -21.53 -15.06 -14.45
CA LEU A 128 -20.97 -13.91 -15.16
C LEU A 128 -21.99 -13.43 -16.19
N ASN A 129 -22.25 -12.12 -16.21
CA ASN A 129 -23.13 -11.52 -17.21
C ASN A 129 -22.43 -11.55 -18.57
N ALA A 130 -23.02 -12.22 -19.56
CA ALA A 130 -22.43 -12.37 -20.90
C ALA A 130 -22.18 -11.05 -21.63
N GLY A 131 -22.83 -9.95 -21.22
CA GLY A 131 -22.61 -8.61 -21.77
C GLY A 131 -21.41 -7.86 -21.17
N VAL A 132 -20.67 -8.46 -20.24
CA VAL A 132 -19.59 -7.80 -19.51
C VAL A 132 -18.36 -8.70 -19.49
N ASN A 133 -17.20 -8.16 -19.84
CA ASN A 133 -15.95 -8.87 -19.65
C ASN A 133 -15.71 -9.03 -18.15
N GLY A 134 -15.51 -10.26 -17.67
CA GLY A 134 -15.30 -10.48 -16.24
C GLY A 134 -14.60 -11.80 -15.92
N VAL A 135 -13.94 -11.82 -14.76
CA VAL A 135 -13.28 -12.99 -14.14
C VAL A 135 -13.74 -13.09 -12.70
#